data_AF-A0AA38P0S5-F1
#
_entry.id   AF-A0AA38P0S5-F1
#
_cell.length_a   1.000
_cell.length_b   1.000
_cell.length_c   1.000
_cell.angle_alpha   90.00
_cell.angle_beta   90.00
_cell.angle_gamma   90.00
#
_symmetry.space_group_name_H-M   'P 1'
#
loop_
_entity.id
_entity.type
_entity.pdbx_description
1 polymer ?
#
loop_
_entity_poly.entity_id
_entity_poly.type
_entity_poly.pdbx_seq_one_letter_code
_entity_poly.pdbx_strand_id
1 'polypeptide(L)'
;MYVLTSGLNNRLIDDGARSHSTPVTRTTTTTTFTTDVVVRDASSLFLIQYILLVAVTFFAFRALCKFRYAMEVDQPMPPPTPSDTPAAFDDYLPVEAVNVEGETMLVRRPVKAQPPDTLALPESYRDGVFYVMYQNVTGLRRADLVDLCKGYQLGVNENMKMLRERLVGFSENLVRWKIVVPGAKRAHRGVRDGMVKKNEAKKDSKHKKPKEKLSMLRRNDLMGISPSDSQGQTSFVVQRSKDMRTLEEKNDLVRWAKEYIKKHPYIPPDERDRLVKTETDAKASDPAAINGQLQETNKRIDGLTSMIGTLVQSWPTNVAGSNAPGLVLSTPPPPLLTSSVPAPTLPLPVAMPLIAAPLHVAGHLPSLPASPAPTQPPSLQNTTDPSSVNNLYPQADVVSKTGNESAASEERSFVLRIAHGQTFSFKLSDVRVPDQLTFAPDIPRLDRVWDDEGPNWDPIDCGTNILSIKGIPIALRYWPDVFSRKKDKRWQALKSTWTEWKWVAERYRLSGPDAFKKEFDSCTWQQICNQLRHERERRNNELVERAKAEYGDQFAEVFSNRKKVMVDINAIANRYLMLKGSTD
;
A
#
# COMPACT_ATOMS: atom_id res chain seq x y z
N MET A 1 24.78 -66.07 -28.97
CA MET A 1 24.70 -65.05 -30.04
C MET A 1 25.22 -63.76 -29.45
N TYR A 2 26.53 -63.54 -29.55
CA TYR A 2 27.21 -62.62 -30.51
C TYR A 2 26.77 -61.15 -30.36
N VAL A 3 27.61 -60.11 -30.32
CA VAL A 3 29.06 -59.83 -30.15
C VAL A 3 29.13 -58.28 -30.09
N LEU A 4 29.69 -57.63 -29.06
CA LEU A 4 31.04 -57.05 -28.96
C LEU A 4 31.42 -55.90 -29.92
N THR A 5 31.86 -54.78 -29.33
CA THR A 5 33.13 -54.00 -29.53
C THR A 5 32.87 -52.52 -29.14
N SER A 6 33.54 -51.84 -28.19
CA SER A 6 34.92 -51.74 -27.69
C SER A 6 35.83 -50.78 -28.47
N GLY A 7 36.43 -49.81 -27.76
CA GLY A 7 37.61 -49.03 -28.15
C GLY A 7 37.88 -47.90 -27.13
N LEU A 8 38.63 -48.13 -26.03
CA LEU A 8 40.10 -48.08 -25.85
C LEU A 8 40.71 -46.67 -25.93
N ASN A 9 41.30 -46.15 -24.84
CA ASN A 9 42.73 -46.36 -24.55
C ASN A 9 43.23 -45.72 -23.23
N ASN A 10 44.19 -46.44 -22.62
CA ASN A 10 44.99 -46.15 -21.42
C ASN A 10 46.26 -45.34 -21.74
N ARG A 11 46.87 -44.70 -20.72
CA ARG A 11 48.33 -44.65 -20.38
C ARG A 11 48.53 -43.82 -19.09
N LEU A 12 49.12 -44.33 -17.97
CA LEU A 12 50.55 -44.63 -17.65
C LEU A 12 51.50 -43.42 -17.87
N ILE A 13 52.48 -43.02 -17.05
CA ILE A 13 53.06 -43.45 -15.75
C ILE A 13 54.07 -42.34 -15.28
N ASP A 14 54.43 -42.33 -13.99
CA ASP A 14 55.66 -41.90 -13.27
C ASP A 14 56.31 -40.48 -13.26
N ASP A 15 56.62 -40.08 -12.01
CA ASP A 15 57.84 -39.55 -11.37
C ASP A 15 58.75 -38.48 -11.99
N GLY A 16 59.21 -37.56 -11.13
CA GLY A 16 60.46 -36.82 -11.35
C GLY A 16 60.64 -35.55 -10.51
N ALA A 17 61.74 -35.48 -9.78
CA ALA A 17 62.01 -34.57 -8.66
C ALA A 17 62.76 -33.25 -8.99
N ARG A 18 62.81 -32.36 -7.97
CA ARG A 18 63.83 -31.34 -7.62
C ARG A 18 64.10 -30.16 -8.59
N SER A 19 63.96 -28.92 -8.10
CA SER A 19 65.10 -28.13 -7.54
C SER A 19 64.76 -26.64 -7.23
N HIS A 20 65.32 -26.17 -6.11
CA HIS A 20 65.79 -24.82 -5.71
C HIS A 20 65.07 -23.51 -6.07
N SER A 21 64.73 -22.70 -5.04
CA SER A 21 65.21 -21.30 -4.94
C SER A 21 65.02 -20.68 -3.53
N THR A 22 66.16 -20.36 -2.90
CA THR A 22 66.53 -19.21 -2.03
C THR A 22 65.54 -18.43 -1.14
N PRO A 23 65.99 -18.00 0.06
CA PRO A 23 65.24 -17.15 1.00
C PRO A 23 65.51 -15.64 0.77
N VAL A 24 64.49 -14.79 0.94
CA VAL A 24 64.64 -13.33 1.00
C VAL A 24 64.11 -12.79 2.32
N THR A 25 64.95 -11.95 2.89
CA THR A 25 64.94 -11.23 4.16
C THR A 25 63.69 -10.37 4.40
N ARG A 26 63.13 -10.47 5.61
CA ARG A 26 62.11 -9.54 6.15
C ARG A 26 62.80 -8.26 6.65
N THR A 27 62.50 -7.13 6.02
CA THR A 27 62.77 -5.79 6.55
C THR A 27 61.56 -5.33 7.35
N THR A 28 61.75 -5.07 8.64
CA THR A 28 60.76 -4.50 9.55
C THR A 28 60.78 -2.98 9.40
N THR A 29 59.75 -2.39 8.77
CA THR A 29 59.57 -0.93 8.73
C THR A 29 58.56 -0.54 9.81
N THR A 30 59.08 -0.06 10.94
CA THR A 30 58.31 0.62 11.99
C THR A 30 57.82 1.96 11.44
N THR A 31 56.51 2.08 11.18
CA THR A 31 55.86 3.35 10.84
C THR A 31 55.04 3.81 12.04
N THR A 32 55.49 4.89 12.66
CA THR A 32 54.85 5.61 13.75
C THR A 32 53.57 6.26 13.23
N PHE A 33 52.41 5.85 13.77
CA PHE A 33 51.13 6.52 13.51
C PHE A 33 50.96 7.69 14.48
N THR A 34 51.02 8.90 13.93
CA THR A 34 50.63 10.15 14.58
C THR A 34 49.11 10.16 14.72
N THR A 35 48.61 10.29 15.94
CA THR A 35 47.18 10.47 16.24
C THR A 35 46.77 11.91 15.99
N ASP A 36 46.21 12.19 14.82
CA ASP A 36 45.45 13.43 14.58
C ASP A 36 43.96 13.20 14.82
N VAL A 37 43.46 13.94 15.80
CA VAL A 37 42.06 14.03 16.21
C VAL A 37 41.28 14.79 15.14
N VAL A 38 40.50 14.07 14.33
CA VAL A 38 39.55 14.69 13.40
C VAL A 38 38.25 15.01 14.14
N VAL A 39 38.03 16.30 14.35
CA VAL A 39 36.77 16.94 14.72
C VAL A 39 35.66 16.48 13.76
N ARG A 40 34.78 15.59 14.22
CA ARG A 40 33.62 15.11 13.45
C ARG A 40 32.41 16.04 13.64
N ASP A 41 32.20 16.84 12.61
CA ASP A 41 30.93 17.05 11.91
C ASP A 41 29.69 17.43 12.74
N ALA A 42 29.54 18.75 12.98
CA ALA A 42 28.36 19.36 13.59
C ALA A 42 27.04 19.04 12.86
N SER A 43 27.10 18.69 11.57
CA SER A 43 25.93 18.40 10.72
C SER A 43 25.12 17.17 11.19
N SER A 44 25.81 16.19 11.79
CA SER A 44 25.17 14.97 12.30
C SER A 44 24.34 15.24 13.56
N LEU A 45 24.81 16.16 14.42
CA LEU A 45 24.09 16.54 15.65
C LEU A 45 22.80 17.31 15.32
N PHE A 46 22.81 18.18 14.31
CA PHE A 46 21.61 18.89 13.85
C PHE A 46 20.54 17.94 13.30
N LEU A 47 20.93 16.87 12.58
CA LEU A 47 19.98 15.90 12.06
C LEU A 47 19.32 15.07 13.17
N ILE A 48 20.10 14.66 14.18
CA ILE A 48 19.58 13.93 15.34
C ILE A 48 18.62 14.81 16.15
N GLN A 49 18.98 16.08 16.36
CA GLN A 49 18.15 17.03 17.11
C GLN A 49 16.84 17.34 16.39
N TYR A 50 16.87 17.47 15.05
CA TYR A 50 15.67 17.64 14.24
C TYR A 50 14.72 16.42 14.30
N ILE A 51 15.27 15.21 14.23
CA ILE A 51 14.48 13.96 14.34
C ILE A 51 13.81 13.86 15.71
N LEU A 52 14.52 14.21 16.79
CA LEU A 52 13.96 14.22 18.14
C LEU A 52 12.84 15.25 18.30
N LEU A 53 12.98 16.46 17.72
CA LEU A 53 11.95 17.50 17.76
C LEU A 53 10.67 17.06 17.03
N VAL A 54 10.80 16.43 15.87
CA VAL A 54 9.67 15.89 15.10
C VAL A 54 8.98 14.74 15.85
N ALA A 55 9.75 13.88 16.51
CA ALA A 55 9.18 12.81 17.32
C ALA A 55 8.37 13.36 18.51
N VAL A 56 8.92 14.31 19.26
CA VAL A 56 8.25 14.91 20.43
C VAL A 56 6.97 15.63 20.04
N THR A 57 6.99 16.43 18.97
CA THR A 57 5.79 17.13 18.47
C THR A 57 4.70 16.16 18.01
N PHE A 58 5.09 15.06 17.36
CA PHE A 58 4.13 14.02 16.96
C PHE A 58 3.48 13.31 18.17
N PHE A 59 4.26 13.01 19.22
CA PHE A 59 3.71 12.41 20.44
C PHE A 59 2.79 13.38 21.21
N ALA A 60 3.16 14.66 21.31
CA ALA A 60 2.34 15.69 21.94
C ALA A 60 1.01 15.88 21.19
N PHE A 61 1.04 15.93 19.85
CA PHE A 61 -0.17 16.02 19.03
C PHE A 61 -1.10 14.81 19.24
N ARG A 62 -0.53 13.60 19.31
CA ARG A 62 -1.31 12.38 19.56
C ARG A 62 -1.93 12.35 20.95
N ALA A 63 -1.25 12.90 21.96
CA ALA A 63 -1.78 13.04 23.31
C ALA A 63 -2.94 14.06 23.37
N LEU A 64 -2.80 15.21 22.71
CA LEU A 64 -3.85 16.23 22.61
C LEU A 64 -5.11 15.71 21.90
N CYS A 65 -4.95 14.93 20.82
CA CYS A 65 -6.08 14.30 20.15
C CYS A 65 -6.82 13.29 21.03
N LYS A 66 -6.09 12.51 21.86
CA LYS A 66 -6.70 11.61 22.84
C LYS A 66 -7.42 12.36 23.94
N PHE A 67 -6.84 13.46 24.42
CA PHE A 67 -7.42 14.29 25.47
C PHE A 67 -8.71 14.98 25.01
N ARG A 68 -8.72 15.51 23.78
CA ARG A 68 -9.92 16.13 23.19
C ARG A 68 -11.06 15.12 22.99
N TYR A 69 -10.73 13.88 22.60
CA TYR A 69 -11.72 12.81 22.46
C TYR A 69 -12.32 12.38 23.81
N ALA A 70 -11.55 12.47 24.90
CA ALA A 70 -12.03 12.14 26.24
C ALA A 70 -12.94 13.24 26.83
N MET A 71 -12.79 14.49 26.41
CA MET A 71 -13.60 15.61 26.92
C MET A 71 -14.99 15.74 26.27
N GLU A 72 -15.23 15.08 25.13
CA GLU A 72 -16.46 15.25 24.34
C GLU A 72 -17.53 14.18 24.65
N VAL A 73 -17.31 13.31 25.65
CA VAL A 73 -18.19 12.17 25.99
C VAL A 73 -19.02 12.37 27.27
N ASP A 74 -18.75 13.40 28.09
CA ASP A 74 -19.50 13.63 29.33
C ASP A 74 -20.50 14.80 29.21
N GLN A 75 -21.74 14.48 28.84
CA GLN A 75 -22.91 15.24 29.32
C GLN A 75 -23.72 14.33 30.26
N PRO A 76 -24.02 14.79 31.50
CA PRO A 76 -24.73 13.97 32.48
C PRO A 76 -26.22 13.88 32.12
N MET A 77 -26.72 12.65 31.93
CA MET A 77 -28.15 12.38 31.88
C MET A 77 -28.78 12.48 33.29
N PRO A 78 -30.05 12.89 33.39
CA PRO A 78 -30.75 13.00 34.67
C PRO A 78 -30.94 11.63 35.35
N PRO A 79 -31.01 11.58 36.69
CA PRO A 79 -31.03 10.33 37.46
C PRO A 79 -32.36 9.57 37.30
N PRO A 80 -32.32 8.25 37.15
CA PRO A 80 -33.53 7.42 37.15
C PRO A 80 -34.04 7.21 38.58
N THR A 81 -35.35 7.26 38.72
CA THR A 81 -36.09 6.95 39.95
C THR A 81 -36.01 5.43 40.22
N PRO A 82 -35.84 4.99 41.48
CA PRO A 82 -35.70 3.57 41.81
C PRO A 82 -37.07 2.88 41.82
N SER A 83 -37.25 1.91 40.93
CA SER A 83 -38.32 0.92 40.99
C SER A 83 -37.69 -0.46 40.89
N ASP A 84 -37.61 -1.12 42.05
CA ASP A 84 -37.22 -2.52 42.18
C ASP A 84 -38.39 -3.42 41.74
N THR A 85 -38.30 -4.01 40.54
CA THR A 85 -38.94 -5.29 40.19
C THR A 85 -38.19 -5.92 39.00
N PRO A 86 -37.68 -7.16 39.08
CA PRO A 86 -37.06 -7.84 37.95
C PRO A 86 -38.14 -8.40 37.02
N ALA A 87 -38.79 -7.53 36.25
CA ALA A 87 -39.83 -7.89 35.29
C ALA A 87 -39.85 -6.90 34.12
N ALA A 88 -38.88 -6.98 33.18
CA ALA A 88 -38.93 -6.17 31.95
C ALA A 88 -37.97 -6.64 30.83
N PHE A 89 -37.87 -7.94 30.53
CA PHE A 89 -37.27 -8.40 29.26
C PHE A 89 -38.30 -8.98 28.28
N ASP A 90 -39.59 -8.76 28.52
CA ASP A 90 -40.70 -9.25 27.69
C ASP A 90 -41.16 -8.26 26.59
N ASP A 91 -40.31 -7.31 26.21
CA ASP A 91 -40.58 -6.38 25.10
C ASP A 91 -40.29 -7.00 23.72
N TYR A 92 -40.03 -8.30 23.64
CA TYR A 92 -39.74 -9.02 22.40
C TYR A 92 -40.77 -10.12 22.13
N LEU A 93 -41.18 -10.24 20.86
CA LEU A 93 -42.04 -11.31 20.40
C LEU A 93 -41.37 -12.69 20.56
N PRO A 94 -42.15 -13.79 20.51
CA PRO A 94 -41.60 -15.13 20.41
C PRO A 94 -40.56 -15.25 19.28
N VAL A 95 -39.57 -16.12 19.48
CA VAL A 95 -38.49 -16.33 18.50
C VAL A 95 -39.08 -16.86 17.19
N GLU A 96 -38.80 -16.17 16.10
CA GLU A 96 -39.22 -16.50 14.74
C GLU A 96 -38.07 -17.23 14.02
N ALA A 97 -38.36 -18.38 13.41
CA ALA A 97 -37.41 -19.09 12.56
C ALA A 97 -37.58 -18.63 11.11
N VAL A 98 -36.62 -17.84 10.60
CA VAL A 98 -36.64 -17.31 9.23
C VAL A 98 -35.68 -18.14 8.37
N ASN A 99 -36.19 -18.78 7.33
CA ASN A 99 -35.35 -19.56 6.40
C ASN A 99 -34.83 -18.65 5.28
N VAL A 100 -33.51 -18.51 5.19
CA VAL A 100 -32.83 -17.63 4.24
C VAL A 100 -31.81 -18.47 3.48
N GLU A 101 -32.01 -18.63 2.17
CA GLU A 101 -31.11 -19.40 1.29
C GLU A 101 -30.85 -20.84 1.78
N GLY A 102 -31.82 -21.46 2.44
CA GLY A 102 -31.71 -22.83 2.95
C GLY A 102 -31.11 -22.94 4.36
N GLU A 103 -30.77 -21.82 5.00
CA GLU A 103 -30.32 -21.79 6.39
C GLU A 103 -31.37 -21.13 7.29
N THR A 104 -31.73 -21.81 8.37
CA THR A 104 -32.69 -21.30 9.34
C THR A 104 -31.99 -20.37 10.33
N MET A 105 -32.35 -19.09 10.30
CA MET A 105 -31.90 -18.08 11.26
C MET A 105 -32.99 -17.83 12.30
N LEU A 106 -32.62 -17.80 13.58
CA LEU A 106 -33.55 -17.45 14.65
C LEU A 106 -33.50 -15.94 14.89
N VAL A 107 -34.64 -15.28 14.78
CA VAL A 107 -34.77 -13.83 14.86
C VAL A 107 -35.83 -13.48 15.91
N ARG A 108 -35.54 -12.51 16.76
CA ARG A 108 -36.47 -12.00 17.76
C ARG A 108 -36.73 -10.52 17.53
N ARG A 109 -37.99 -10.18 17.26
CA ARG A 109 -38.42 -8.81 16.95
C ARG A 109 -39.02 -8.13 18.18
N PRO A 110 -38.94 -6.79 18.30
CA PRO A 110 -39.65 -6.07 19.35
C PRO A 110 -41.17 -6.27 19.23
N VAL A 111 -41.89 -6.24 20.36
CA VAL A 111 -43.38 -6.33 20.43
C VAL A 111 -44.05 -5.18 19.68
N LYS A 112 -43.41 -4.01 19.68
CA LYS A 112 -43.90 -2.84 18.94
C LYS A 112 -43.86 -3.14 17.44
N ALA A 113 -44.97 -2.93 16.75
CA ALA A 113 -45.02 -3.04 15.30
C ALA A 113 -43.96 -2.14 14.65
N GLN A 114 -43.31 -2.63 13.60
CA GLN A 114 -42.29 -1.88 12.85
C GLN A 114 -42.91 -0.57 12.34
N PRO A 115 -42.44 0.61 12.79
CA PRO A 115 -42.97 1.86 12.29
C PRO A 115 -42.70 2.02 10.79
N PRO A 116 -43.55 2.72 10.04
CA PRO A 116 -43.26 3.06 8.65
C PRO A 116 -41.93 3.83 8.57
N ASP A 117 -41.17 3.63 7.48
CA ASP A 117 -39.85 4.23 7.24
C ASP A 117 -38.72 3.81 8.19
N THR A 118 -38.90 2.72 8.95
CA THR A 118 -37.83 2.11 9.75
C THR A 118 -37.29 0.83 9.12
N LEU A 119 -35.99 0.58 9.27
CA LEU A 119 -35.34 -0.66 8.86
C LEU A 119 -35.15 -1.59 10.06
N ALA A 120 -35.36 -2.88 9.84
CA ALA A 120 -35.02 -3.93 10.79
C ALA A 120 -33.51 -4.21 10.70
N LEU A 121 -32.78 -3.92 11.77
CA LEU A 121 -31.33 -4.14 11.84
C LEU A 121 -30.98 -5.03 13.05
N PRO A 122 -29.92 -5.85 12.97
CA PRO A 122 -29.49 -6.65 14.11
C PRO A 122 -28.86 -5.75 15.17
N GLU A 123 -29.40 -5.77 16.38
CA GLU A 123 -28.86 -5.04 17.53
C GLU A 123 -27.81 -5.89 18.25
N SER A 124 -28.14 -7.15 18.54
CA SER A 124 -27.23 -8.08 19.19
C SER A 124 -27.52 -9.53 18.81
N TYR A 125 -26.54 -10.40 19.04
CA TYR A 125 -26.66 -11.85 18.82
C TYR A 125 -26.35 -12.58 20.11
N ARG A 126 -27.34 -13.29 20.67
CA ARG A 126 -27.21 -14.04 21.94
C ARG A 126 -27.95 -15.37 21.81
N ASP A 127 -27.37 -16.43 22.33
CA ASP A 127 -27.97 -17.77 22.38
C ASP A 127 -28.46 -18.31 21.02
N GLY A 128 -27.76 -17.95 19.94
CA GLY A 128 -28.14 -18.36 18.59
C GLY A 128 -29.26 -17.53 17.96
N VAL A 129 -29.74 -16.48 18.64
CA VAL A 129 -30.86 -15.64 18.21
C VAL A 129 -30.40 -14.21 17.95
N PHE A 130 -30.81 -13.66 16.80
CA PHE A 130 -30.63 -12.24 16.48
C PHE A 130 -31.74 -11.40 17.08
N TYR A 131 -31.37 -10.43 17.90
CA TYR A 131 -32.29 -9.42 18.42
C TYR A 131 -32.34 -8.26 17.44
N VAL A 132 -33.54 -7.93 16.96
CA VAL A 132 -33.77 -6.89 15.94
C VAL A 132 -34.15 -5.58 16.61
N MET A 133 -33.61 -4.48 16.10
CA MET A 133 -34.09 -3.13 16.39
C MET A 133 -34.62 -2.46 15.13
N TYR A 134 -35.64 -1.61 15.29
CA TYR A 134 -36.17 -0.79 14.21
C TYR A 134 -35.54 0.60 14.24
N GLN A 135 -34.80 0.95 13.20
CA GLN A 135 -34.10 2.23 13.11
C GLN A 135 -34.62 3.05 11.93
N ASN A 136 -35.05 4.29 12.17
CA ASN A 136 -35.42 5.22 11.10
C ASN A 136 -34.15 5.74 10.42
N VAL A 137 -33.86 5.28 9.20
CA VAL A 137 -32.62 5.61 8.48
C VAL A 137 -32.74 6.90 7.67
N THR A 138 -33.97 7.35 7.37
CA THR A 138 -34.23 8.58 6.60
C THR A 138 -34.04 9.85 7.45
N GLY A 139 -34.27 9.76 8.77
CA GLY A 139 -34.09 10.85 9.73
C GLY A 139 -32.68 10.98 10.33
N LEU A 140 -31.79 10.00 10.13
CA LEU A 140 -30.46 10.03 10.73
C LEU A 140 -29.52 11.04 10.04
N ARG A 141 -28.70 11.69 10.87
CA ARG A 141 -27.60 12.54 10.38
C ARG A 141 -26.49 11.66 9.81
N ARG A 142 -25.64 12.25 8.98
CA ARG A 142 -24.53 11.52 8.34
C ARG A 142 -23.58 10.84 9.34
N ALA A 143 -23.29 11.49 10.48
CA ALA A 143 -22.42 10.92 11.51
C ALA A 143 -23.01 9.60 12.05
N ASP A 144 -24.29 9.63 12.42
CA ASP A 144 -25.01 8.47 12.95
C ASP A 144 -25.10 7.33 11.91
N LEU A 145 -25.33 7.66 10.64
CA LEU A 145 -25.30 6.69 9.53
C LEU A 145 -23.92 6.05 9.35
N VAL A 146 -22.86 6.85 9.47
CA VAL A 146 -21.48 6.36 9.38
C VAL A 146 -21.18 5.41 10.53
N ASP A 147 -21.61 5.73 11.74
CA ASP A 147 -21.35 4.88 12.91
C ASP A 147 -22.15 3.58 12.87
N LEU A 148 -23.40 3.59 12.39
CA LEU A 148 -24.15 2.37 12.07
C LEU A 148 -23.42 1.54 11.00
N CYS A 149 -22.97 2.17 9.92
CA CYS A 149 -22.21 1.47 8.87
C CYS A 149 -20.93 0.84 9.44
N LYS A 150 -20.18 1.53 10.31
CA LYS A 150 -19.00 0.96 10.98
C LYS A 150 -19.35 -0.24 11.85
N GLY A 151 -20.43 -0.16 12.62
CA GLY A 151 -20.90 -1.24 13.49
C GLY A 151 -21.16 -2.52 12.70
N TYR A 152 -21.73 -2.39 11.50
CA TYR A 152 -22.00 -3.50 10.58
C TYR A 152 -20.86 -3.82 9.61
N GLN A 153 -19.68 -3.21 9.79
CA GLN A 153 -18.52 -3.37 8.90
C GLN A 153 -18.82 -3.04 7.42
N LEU A 154 -19.77 -2.14 7.18
CA LEU A 154 -20.11 -1.60 5.87
C LEU A 154 -19.15 -0.45 5.51
N GLY A 155 -18.86 -0.25 4.22
CA GLY A 155 -17.96 0.81 3.78
C GLY A 155 -18.52 2.22 4.06
N VAL A 156 -17.72 3.08 4.70
CA VAL A 156 -18.15 4.41 5.23
C VAL A 156 -17.82 5.61 4.35
N ASN A 157 -17.05 5.44 3.27
CA ASN A 157 -16.43 6.54 2.53
C ASN A 157 -17.34 7.25 1.51
N GLU A 158 -18.66 7.16 1.65
CA GLU A 158 -19.61 7.47 0.58
C GLU A 158 -20.59 8.61 0.89
N ASN A 159 -21.36 9.01 -0.12
CA ASN A 159 -22.43 10.00 -0.03
C ASN A 159 -23.56 9.48 0.88
N MET A 160 -24.31 10.39 1.52
CA MET A 160 -25.39 10.06 2.45
C MET A 160 -26.42 9.10 1.82
N LYS A 161 -26.76 9.28 0.55
CA LYS A 161 -27.67 8.40 -0.20
C LYS A 161 -27.15 6.95 -0.23
N MET A 162 -25.88 6.76 -0.55
CA MET A 162 -25.24 5.44 -0.63
C MET A 162 -25.15 4.75 0.73
N LEU A 163 -24.89 5.50 1.81
CA LEU A 163 -24.90 4.94 3.17
C LEU A 163 -26.29 4.39 3.52
N ARG A 164 -27.36 5.10 3.15
CA ARG A 164 -28.74 4.65 3.33
C ARG A 164 -29.04 3.41 2.48
N GLU A 165 -28.74 3.45 1.18
CA GLU A 165 -28.93 2.32 0.26
C GLU A 165 -28.18 1.07 0.74
N ARG A 166 -26.98 1.21 1.32
CA ARG A 166 -26.23 0.09 1.91
C ARG A 166 -26.87 -0.47 3.17
N LEU A 167 -27.36 0.38 4.07
CA LEU A 167 -28.08 -0.07 5.25
C LEU A 167 -29.39 -0.77 4.87
N VAL A 168 -30.09 -0.28 3.85
CA VAL A 168 -31.27 -0.95 3.26
C VAL A 168 -30.88 -2.33 2.73
N GLY A 169 -29.90 -2.41 1.84
CA GLY A 169 -29.45 -3.70 1.29
C GLY A 169 -28.86 -4.66 2.34
N PHE A 170 -28.31 -4.14 3.43
CA PHE A 170 -27.88 -4.96 4.57
C PHE A 170 -29.07 -5.46 5.41
N SER A 171 -30.11 -4.64 5.61
CA SER A 171 -31.33 -5.03 6.33
C SER A 171 -32.13 -6.10 5.58
N GLU A 172 -32.13 -6.05 4.25
CA GLU A 172 -32.82 -7.02 3.38
C GLU A 172 -32.06 -8.36 3.29
N ASN A 173 -30.73 -8.35 3.44
CA ASN A 173 -29.90 -9.54 3.34
C ASN A 173 -29.53 -10.10 4.72
N LEU A 174 -30.42 -10.94 5.25
CA LEU A 174 -30.25 -11.63 6.54
C LEU A 174 -28.98 -12.49 6.60
N VAL A 175 -28.51 -13.06 5.48
CA VAL A 175 -27.26 -13.86 5.44
C VAL A 175 -26.06 -13.01 5.89
N ARG A 176 -26.04 -11.72 5.52
CA ARG A 176 -24.98 -10.79 5.92
C ARG A 176 -25.00 -10.44 7.41
N TRP A 177 -26.09 -10.67 8.13
CA TRP A 177 -26.16 -10.39 9.57
C TRP A 177 -25.19 -11.26 10.37
N LYS A 178 -24.76 -12.39 9.82
CA LYS A 178 -23.70 -13.23 10.43
C LYS A 178 -22.37 -12.50 10.61
N ILE A 179 -22.10 -11.44 9.84
CA ILE A 179 -20.91 -10.61 10.01
C ILE A 179 -20.93 -9.87 11.37
N VAL A 180 -22.13 -9.62 11.91
CA VAL A 180 -22.35 -8.95 13.20
C VAL A 180 -22.12 -9.89 14.38
N VAL A 181 -22.28 -11.21 14.17
CA VAL A 181 -21.89 -12.20 15.16
C VAL A 181 -20.40 -11.98 15.42
N PRO A 182 -19.99 -11.66 16.66
CA PRO A 182 -18.58 -11.55 17.00
C PRO A 182 -17.95 -12.91 16.71
N GLY A 183 -17.39 -13.08 15.51
CA GLY A 183 -16.78 -14.32 15.11
C GLY A 183 -15.78 -14.68 16.19
N ALA A 184 -15.86 -15.91 16.71
CA ALA A 184 -14.98 -16.38 17.77
C ALA A 184 -13.55 -16.02 17.36
N LYS A 185 -13.00 -14.95 17.96
CA LYS A 185 -11.70 -14.41 17.59
C LYS A 185 -10.74 -15.53 17.91
N ARG A 186 -10.36 -16.29 16.88
CA ARG A 186 -9.49 -17.45 17.00
C ARG A 186 -8.30 -16.97 17.81
N ALA A 187 -8.15 -17.50 19.04
CA ALA A 187 -7.07 -17.11 19.91
C ALA A 187 -5.80 -17.38 19.11
N HIS A 188 -5.12 -16.32 18.68
CA HIS A 188 -3.92 -16.37 17.84
C HIS A 188 -2.69 -16.85 18.64
N ARG A 189 -2.96 -17.48 19.79
CA ARG A 189 -2.01 -18.24 20.60
C ARG A 189 -2.61 -19.62 20.81
N GLY A 190 -2.40 -20.50 19.84
CA GLY A 190 -2.54 -21.92 20.10
C GLY A 190 -1.63 -22.31 21.28
N VAL A 191 -2.19 -23.05 22.22
CA VAL A 191 -1.46 -23.79 23.25
C VAL A 191 -0.44 -24.69 22.53
N ARG A 192 0.85 -24.43 22.75
CA ARG A 192 1.93 -25.31 22.25
C ARG A 192 2.11 -26.48 23.21
N ASP A 193 1.13 -27.37 23.23
CA ASP A 193 1.32 -28.71 23.78
C ASP A 193 1.65 -29.63 22.61
N GLY A 194 2.95 -29.73 22.34
CA GLY A 194 3.49 -30.44 21.20
C GLY A 194 4.89 -30.95 21.50
N MET A 195 4.94 -31.89 22.43
CA MET A 195 6.02 -32.82 22.74
C MET A 195 6.87 -33.16 21.50
N VAL A 196 8.11 -32.67 21.47
CA VAL A 196 9.09 -32.93 20.42
C VAL A 196 9.55 -34.39 20.55
N LYS A 197 8.99 -35.29 19.74
CA LYS A 197 9.54 -36.64 19.55
C LYS A 197 10.78 -36.55 18.65
N LYS A 198 11.89 -37.00 19.21
CA LYS A 198 13.20 -37.17 18.60
C LYS A 198 13.11 -38.32 17.58
N ASN A 199 13.10 -38.00 16.29
CA ASN A 199 13.20 -39.01 15.24
C ASN A 199 14.63 -39.10 14.71
N GLU A 200 15.04 -40.35 14.57
CA GLU A 200 16.38 -40.82 14.25
C GLU A 200 16.76 -40.59 12.79
N ALA A 201 18.06 -40.70 12.55
CA ALA A 201 18.77 -40.36 11.33
C ALA A 201 18.32 -41.20 10.11
N LYS A 202 18.00 -40.53 9.02
CA LYS A 202 18.11 -41.10 7.67
C LYS A 202 19.22 -40.39 6.90
N LYS A 203 20.19 -41.21 6.49
CA LYS A 203 21.31 -40.92 5.60
C LYS A 203 20.84 -40.52 4.20
N ASP A 204 21.70 -39.74 3.56
CA ASP A 204 21.88 -39.54 2.12
C ASP A 204 20.81 -38.74 1.36
N SER A 205 20.96 -37.42 1.39
CA SER A 205 20.60 -36.58 0.25
C SER A 205 21.59 -35.41 0.10
N LYS A 206 22.09 -35.21 -1.13
CA LYS A 206 23.06 -34.18 -1.51
C LYS A 206 22.58 -32.78 -1.08
N HIS A 207 23.31 -32.17 -0.14
CA HIS A 207 23.02 -30.85 0.41
C HIS A 207 23.08 -29.74 -0.66
N LYS A 208 21.91 -29.19 -1.03
CA LYS A 208 21.83 -27.82 -1.54
C LYS A 208 22.20 -26.87 -0.39
N LYS A 209 23.31 -26.14 -0.53
CA LYS A 209 23.73 -25.11 0.43
C LYS A 209 22.58 -24.09 0.57
N PRO A 210 22.04 -23.84 1.78
CA PRO A 210 21.01 -22.84 1.98
C PRO A 210 21.58 -21.47 1.62
N LYS A 211 20.87 -20.73 0.76
CA LYS A 211 21.25 -19.35 0.40
C LYS A 211 21.30 -18.52 1.67
N GLU A 212 22.50 -18.04 2.00
CA GLU A 212 22.74 -17.20 3.16
C GLU A 212 21.95 -15.90 3.00
N LYS A 213 21.11 -15.59 3.99
CA LYS A 213 20.22 -14.43 3.92
C LYS A 213 21.08 -13.17 3.87
N LEU A 214 20.78 -12.25 2.95
CA LEU A 214 21.49 -10.97 2.75
C LEU A 214 21.66 -10.15 4.04
N SER A 215 20.75 -10.33 5.01
CA SER A 215 20.82 -9.70 6.33
C SER A 215 21.96 -10.22 7.20
N MET A 216 22.33 -11.52 7.08
CA MET A 216 23.52 -12.06 7.76
C MET A 216 24.79 -11.53 7.12
N LEU A 217 24.82 -11.40 5.79
CA LEU A 217 25.97 -10.85 5.08
C LEU A 217 26.26 -9.41 5.53
N ARG A 218 25.24 -8.54 5.60
CA ARG A 218 25.39 -7.17 6.12
C ARG A 218 25.81 -7.12 7.59
N ARG A 219 25.36 -8.07 8.42
CA ARG A 219 25.74 -8.14 9.83
C ARG A 219 27.21 -8.54 9.99
N ASN A 220 27.68 -9.51 9.21
CA ASN A 220 29.08 -9.93 9.25
C ASN A 220 30.01 -8.80 8.78
N ASP A 221 29.59 -8.06 7.74
CA ASP A 221 30.29 -6.88 7.23
C ASP A 221 30.36 -5.76 8.28
N LEU A 222 29.25 -5.49 8.99
CA LEU A 222 29.22 -4.50 10.08
C LEU A 222 30.07 -4.91 11.29
N MET A 223 30.26 -6.21 11.52
CA MET A 223 31.06 -6.75 12.63
C MET A 223 32.53 -7.00 12.25
N GLY A 224 32.94 -6.65 11.02
CA GLY A 224 34.32 -6.84 10.55
C GLY A 224 34.73 -8.30 10.40
N ILE A 225 33.77 -9.24 10.28
CA ILE A 225 34.06 -10.66 10.14
C ILE A 225 34.32 -10.95 8.66
N SER A 226 35.59 -11.06 8.28
CA SER A 226 36.00 -11.29 6.90
C SER A 226 35.51 -12.64 6.37
N PRO A 227 34.92 -12.71 5.16
CA PRO A 227 34.50 -13.97 4.55
C PRO A 227 35.65 -14.91 4.15
N SER A 228 36.91 -14.47 4.27
CA SER A 228 38.10 -15.26 3.88
C SER A 228 38.67 -16.17 4.97
N ASP A 229 38.22 -16.06 6.23
CA ASP A 229 38.71 -16.90 7.33
C ASP A 229 37.99 -18.25 7.36
N SER A 230 38.18 -19.03 6.29
CA SER A 230 37.51 -20.31 6.05
C SER A 230 38.13 -21.51 6.79
N GLN A 231 38.86 -21.29 7.89
CA GLN A 231 39.45 -22.39 8.69
C GLN A 231 38.85 -22.59 10.09
N GLY A 232 37.84 -21.81 10.46
CA GLY A 232 37.10 -22.01 11.71
C GLY A 232 35.61 -22.02 11.47
N GLN A 233 35.07 -23.14 10.97
CA GLN A 233 33.63 -23.36 10.91
C GLN A 233 33.07 -23.62 12.32
N THR A 234 33.25 -22.67 13.24
CA THR A 234 32.33 -22.50 14.35
C THR A 234 31.10 -21.83 13.76
N SER A 235 30.17 -22.67 13.28
CA SER A 235 28.80 -22.22 13.16
C SER A 235 28.44 -21.56 14.48
N PHE A 236 28.32 -20.24 14.51
CA PHE A 236 27.48 -19.57 15.48
C PHE A 236 26.07 -20.07 15.15
N VAL A 237 25.76 -21.29 15.63
CA VAL A 237 24.41 -21.62 16.06
C VAL A 237 23.99 -20.35 16.77
N VAL A 238 22.97 -19.69 16.25
CA VAL A 238 22.25 -18.67 17.01
C VAL A 238 21.67 -19.43 18.19
N GLN A 239 22.51 -19.73 19.17
CA GLN A 239 22.15 -19.92 20.55
C GLN A 239 21.59 -18.56 20.89
N ARG A 240 20.30 -18.40 20.59
CA ARG A 240 19.37 -17.52 21.27
C ARG A 240 19.95 -17.33 22.66
N SER A 241 20.58 -16.17 22.89
CA SER A 241 21.53 -15.91 23.98
C SER A 241 21.26 -16.85 25.14
N LYS A 242 22.10 -17.89 25.31
CA LYS A 242 21.98 -18.76 26.49
C LYS A 242 21.96 -17.78 27.65
N ASP A 243 20.89 -17.83 28.41
CA ASP A 243 20.72 -16.95 29.56
C ASP A 243 21.90 -17.19 30.50
N MET A 244 22.89 -16.30 30.44
CA MET A 244 24.17 -16.39 31.15
C MET A 244 24.00 -16.13 32.64
N ARG A 245 22.78 -15.82 33.09
CA ARG A 245 22.48 -15.68 34.52
C ARG A 245 22.79 -16.97 35.27
N THR A 246 23.39 -16.82 36.45
CA THR A 246 23.61 -17.93 37.38
C THR A 246 22.26 -18.55 37.78
N LEU A 247 22.29 -19.76 38.34
CA LEU A 247 21.07 -20.40 38.85
C LEU A 247 20.43 -19.56 39.96
N GLU A 248 21.25 -18.88 40.77
CA GLU A 248 20.82 -17.97 41.83
C GLU A 248 20.09 -16.75 41.27
N GLU A 249 20.65 -16.08 40.26
CA GLU A 249 20.00 -14.93 39.61
C GLU A 249 18.68 -15.31 38.95
N LYS A 250 18.59 -16.52 38.39
CA LYS A 250 17.33 -17.06 37.86
C LYS A 250 16.30 -17.29 38.96
N ASN A 251 16.73 -17.86 40.09
CA ASN A 251 15.87 -18.09 41.25
C ASN A 251 15.41 -16.79 41.88
N ASP A 252 16.26 -15.77 41.94
CA ASP A 252 15.92 -14.44 42.45
C ASP A 252 14.91 -13.75 41.54
N LEU A 253 15.05 -13.87 40.21
CA LEU A 253 14.06 -13.35 39.27
C LEU A 253 12.70 -14.05 39.40
N VAL A 254 12.70 -15.37 39.62
CA VAL A 254 11.48 -16.13 39.89
C VAL A 254 10.86 -15.73 41.24
N ARG A 255 11.67 -15.48 42.27
CA ARG A 255 11.22 -14.99 43.58
C ARG A 255 10.58 -13.62 43.45
N TRP A 256 11.25 -12.69 42.77
CA TRP A 256 10.72 -11.35 42.46
C TRP A 256 9.40 -11.44 41.68
N ALA A 257 9.31 -12.29 40.64
CA ALA A 257 8.09 -12.43 39.87
C ALA A 257 6.92 -12.94 40.72
N LYS A 258 7.17 -13.88 41.65
CA LYS A 258 6.16 -14.37 42.60
C LYS A 258 5.73 -13.28 43.59
N GLU A 259 6.67 -12.53 44.15
CA GLU A 259 6.36 -11.40 45.04
C GLU A 259 5.60 -10.29 44.31
N TYR A 260 5.96 -10.03 43.06
CA TYR A 260 5.28 -9.05 42.22
C TYR A 260 3.84 -9.46 41.92
N ILE A 261 3.60 -10.71 41.52
CA ILE A 261 2.24 -11.23 41.29
C ILE A 261 1.43 -11.25 42.59
N LYS A 262 2.06 -11.55 43.73
CA LYS A 262 1.40 -11.51 45.05
C LYS A 262 1.01 -10.08 45.46
N LYS A 263 1.87 -9.09 45.18
CA LYS A 263 1.64 -7.67 45.47
C LYS A 263 0.68 -7.00 44.49
N HIS A 264 0.67 -7.50 43.25
CA HIS A 264 -0.15 -7.00 42.16
C HIS A 264 -0.90 -8.18 41.50
N PRO A 265 -1.93 -8.72 42.19
CA PRO A 265 -2.78 -9.74 41.59
C PRO A 265 -3.31 -9.26 40.26
N TYR A 266 -3.35 -10.15 39.26
CA TYR A 266 -3.95 -9.80 37.97
C TYR A 266 -5.43 -9.54 38.17
N ILE A 267 -5.87 -8.32 37.89
CA ILE A 267 -7.26 -7.91 37.88
C ILE A 267 -7.73 -7.99 36.43
N PRO A 268 -8.69 -8.86 36.09
CA PRO A 268 -9.30 -8.90 34.76
C PRO A 268 -9.84 -7.53 34.33
N PRO A 269 -9.84 -7.18 33.04
CA PRO A 269 -10.31 -5.88 32.56
C PRO A 269 -11.71 -5.52 33.08
N ASP A 270 -12.63 -6.48 33.07
CA ASP A 270 -14.02 -6.27 33.51
C ASP A 270 -14.11 -5.90 35.01
N GLU A 271 -13.22 -6.45 35.84
CA GLU A 271 -13.17 -6.16 37.27
C GLU A 271 -12.48 -4.82 37.55
N ARG A 272 -11.48 -4.46 36.74
CA ARG A 272 -10.88 -3.11 36.78
C ARG A 272 -11.92 -2.05 36.45
N ASP A 273 -12.75 -2.27 35.44
CA ASP A 273 -13.80 -1.33 35.05
C ASP A 273 -14.87 -1.22 36.14
N ARG A 274 -15.21 -2.33 36.82
CA ARG A 274 -16.09 -2.31 38.00
C ARG A 274 -15.49 -1.50 39.15
N LEU A 275 -14.21 -1.70 39.46
CA LEU A 275 -13.52 -0.97 40.53
C LEU A 275 -13.46 0.53 40.24
N VAL A 276 -13.12 0.91 39.00
CA VAL A 276 -13.12 2.31 38.56
C VAL A 276 -14.53 2.87 38.66
N LYS A 277 -15.55 2.13 38.22
CA LYS A 277 -16.94 2.56 38.32
C LYS A 277 -17.39 2.75 39.78
N THR A 278 -17.06 1.82 40.67
CA THR A 278 -17.38 1.97 42.10
C THR A 278 -16.63 3.13 42.74
N GLU A 279 -15.38 3.40 42.30
CA GLU A 279 -14.61 4.54 42.79
C GLU A 279 -15.17 5.87 42.25
N THR A 280 -15.62 5.91 41.00
CA THR A 280 -16.30 7.09 40.44
C THR A 280 -17.65 7.30 41.07
N ASP A 281 -18.41 6.25 41.35
CA ASP A 281 -19.72 6.33 41.98
C ASP A 281 -19.58 6.76 43.46
N ALA A 282 -18.56 6.25 44.17
CA ALA A 282 -18.24 6.68 45.53
C ALA A 282 -17.74 8.14 45.59
N LYS A 283 -16.94 8.58 44.61
CA LYS A 283 -16.49 9.98 44.51
C LYS A 283 -17.61 10.93 44.06
N ALA A 284 -18.51 10.47 43.20
CA ALA A 284 -19.67 11.24 42.75
C ALA A 284 -20.68 11.49 43.88
N SER A 285 -20.69 10.64 44.90
CA SER A 285 -21.56 10.77 46.06
C SER A 285 -21.04 11.74 47.14
N ASP A 286 -19.79 12.25 47.03
CA ASP A 286 -19.23 13.24 47.95
C ASP A 286 -19.09 14.61 47.27
N PRO A 287 -20.12 15.48 47.34
CA PRO A 287 -20.08 16.82 46.75
C PRO A 287 -18.98 17.71 47.35
N ALA A 288 -18.48 17.41 48.55
CA ALA A 288 -17.36 18.15 49.15
C ALA A 288 -16.02 17.80 48.46
N ALA A 289 -15.82 16.54 48.07
CA ALA A 289 -14.63 16.11 47.33
C ALA A 289 -14.58 16.73 45.93
N ILE A 290 -15.72 16.83 45.24
CA ILE A 290 -15.82 17.47 43.92
C ILE A 290 -15.46 18.96 44.03
N ASN A 291 -16.01 19.67 45.02
CA ASN A 291 -15.68 21.09 45.24
C ASN A 291 -14.21 21.29 45.62
N GLY A 292 -13.62 20.39 46.41
CA GLY A 292 -12.19 20.41 46.73
C GLY A 292 -11.31 20.25 45.47
N GLN A 293 -11.66 19.32 44.59
CA GLN A 293 -10.94 19.10 43.33
C GLN A 293 -11.13 20.25 42.34
N LEU A 294 -12.31 20.87 42.30
CA LEU A 294 -12.57 22.08 41.51
C LEU A 294 -11.73 23.27 42.01
N GLN A 295 -11.62 23.45 43.33
CA GLN A 295 -10.77 24.50 43.89
C GLN A 295 -9.28 24.28 43.64
N GLU A 296 -8.80 23.03 43.75
CA GLU A 296 -7.40 22.69 43.45
C GLU A 296 -7.06 22.89 41.98
N THR A 297 -7.97 22.51 41.07
CA THR A 297 -7.79 22.75 39.63
C THR A 297 -7.80 24.24 39.29
N ASN A 298 -8.70 25.02 39.90
CA ASN A 298 -8.70 26.48 39.75
C ASN A 298 -7.40 27.12 40.27
N LYS A 299 -6.89 26.70 41.43
CA LYS A 299 -5.58 27.16 41.93
C LYS A 299 -4.43 26.87 40.95
N ARG A 300 -4.44 25.72 40.28
CA ARG A 300 -3.44 25.38 39.25
C ARG A 300 -3.56 26.25 38.01
N ILE A 301 -4.79 26.56 37.58
CA ILE A 301 -5.05 27.46 36.45
C ILE A 301 -4.57 28.89 36.79
N ASP A 302 -4.84 29.36 38.00
CA ASP A 302 -4.37 30.68 38.46
C ASP A 302 -2.84 30.73 38.50
N GLY A 303 -2.18 29.67 38.98
CA GLY A 303 -0.72 29.55 38.96
C GLY A 303 -0.12 29.60 37.55
N LEU A 304 -0.72 28.89 36.59
CA LEU A 304 -0.30 28.92 35.19
C LEU A 304 -0.52 30.29 34.55
N THR A 305 -1.67 30.92 34.84
CA THR A 305 -2.01 32.26 34.31
C THR A 305 -1.03 33.31 34.81
N SER A 306 -0.63 33.23 36.09
CA SER A 306 0.38 34.11 36.67
C SER A 306 1.77 33.91 36.05
N MET A 307 2.14 32.66 35.75
CA MET A 307 3.39 32.33 35.05
C MET A 307 3.43 32.87 33.61
N ILE A 308 2.30 32.84 32.90
CA ILE A 308 2.18 33.44 31.55
C ILE A 308 2.28 34.97 31.65
N GLY A 309 1.65 35.59 32.66
CA GLY A 309 1.72 37.03 32.89
C GLY A 309 3.14 37.54 33.09
N THR A 310 3.96 36.83 33.87
CA THR A 310 5.38 37.19 34.09
C THR A 310 6.23 37.02 32.83
N LEU A 311 5.92 36.01 32.00
CA LEU A 311 6.56 35.82 30.70
C LEU A 311 6.23 36.94 29.71
N VAL A 312 4.99 37.41 29.67
CA VAL A 312 4.57 38.52 28.79
C VAL A 312 5.18 39.85 29.23
N GLN A 313 5.31 40.10 30.54
CA GLN A 313 5.91 41.33 31.07
C GLN A 313 7.44 41.37 30.90
N SER A 314 8.10 40.23 30.78
CA SER A 314 9.55 40.15 30.56
C SER A 314 9.97 40.25 29.10
N TRP A 315 9.02 40.36 28.16
CA TRP A 315 9.34 40.62 26.76
C TRP A 315 9.75 42.07 26.57
N PRO A 316 10.99 42.36 26.11
CA PRO A 316 11.46 43.72 25.96
C PRO A 316 10.67 44.44 24.85
N THR A 317 9.79 45.35 25.26
CA THR A 317 9.19 46.40 24.41
C THR A 317 10.27 47.42 24.02
N ASN A 318 11.11 47.06 23.04
CA ASN A 318 11.95 48.00 22.31
C ASN A 318 11.48 48.09 20.87
N VAL A 319 10.32 48.71 20.67
CA VAL A 319 9.95 49.35 19.40
C VAL A 319 9.29 50.68 19.75
N ALA A 320 10.11 51.65 20.18
CA ALA A 320 9.70 53.04 20.29
C ALA A 320 9.71 53.67 18.90
N GLY A 321 8.53 54.09 18.45
CA GLY A 321 8.35 54.86 17.23
C GLY A 321 8.94 56.26 17.33
N SER A 322 9.51 56.72 16.23
CA SER A 322 9.85 58.12 15.97
C SER A 322 8.94 58.61 14.85
N ASN A 323 8.12 59.63 15.14
CA ASN A 323 7.37 60.43 14.18
C ASN A 323 8.14 61.73 13.94
N ALA A 324 8.55 62.01 12.69
CA ALA A 324 8.67 63.36 12.13
C ALA A 324 8.96 63.32 10.61
N PRO A 325 8.61 64.38 9.85
CA PRO A 325 8.19 64.29 8.46
C PRO A 325 9.27 64.69 7.45
N GLY A 326 9.14 64.17 6.23
CA GLY A 326 9.70 64.72 5.00
C GLY A 326 11.22 64.71 4.91
N LEU A 327 11.77 63.80 4.10
CA LEU A 327 12.81 64.09 3.10
C LEU A 327 13.22 62.79 2.38
N VAL A 328 13.44 62.98 1.08
CA VAL A 328 14.04 62.12 0.07
C VAL A 328 15.16 61.22 0.62
N LEU A 329 15.11 59.91 0.35
CA LEU A 329 16.28 59.02 0.33
C LEU A 329 15.95 57.83 -0.59
N SER A 330 16.46 57.79 -1.81
CA SER A 330 17.81 57.29 -2.13
C SER A 330 18.02 55.86 -1.60
N THR A 331 17.77 54.90 -2.49
CA THR A 331 18.11 53.49 -2.36
C THR A 331 19.64 53.32 -2.36
N PRO A 332 20.24 52.70 -1.32
CA PRO A 332 21.60 52.23 -1.42
C PRO A 332 21.66 50.91 -2.22
N PRO A 333 22.64 50.73 -3.12
CA PRO A 333 22.80 49.48 -3.85
C PRO A 333 23.37 48.37 -2.95
N PRO A 334 23.14 47.09 -3.29
CA PRO A 334 23.73 45.96 -2.57
C PRO A 334 25.26 45.93 -2.72
N PRO A 335 26.01 45.41 -1.73
CA PRO A 335 27.44 45.26 -1.82
C PRO A 335 27.81 44.23 -2.90
N LEU A 336 28.39 44.72 -3.99
CA LEU A 336 29.11 43.90 -4.97
C LEU A 336 30.41 43.41 -4.32
N LEU A 337 30.45 42.12 -3.96
CA LEU A 337 31.70 41.42 -3.74
C LEU A 337 32.31 41.09 -5.12
N THR A 338 33.17 41.99 -5.60
CA THR A 338 34.08 41.72 -6.72
C THR A 338 35.21 40.81 -6.23
N SER A 339 35.07 39.51 -6.45
CA SER A 339 36.19 38.57 -6.49
C SER A 339 36.61 38.38 -7.94
N SER A 340 37.65 39.11 -8.36
CA SER A 340 38.29 38.91 -9.65
C SER A 340 39.27 37.73 -9.55
N VAL A 341 38.93 36.61 -10.15
CA VAL A 341 39.87 35.53 -10.44
C VAL A 341 40.17 35.57 -11.94
N PRO A 342 41.44 35.61 -12.36
CA PRO A 342 41.80 35.70 -13.77
C PRO A 342 41.44 34.40 -14.50
N ALA A 343 40.68 34.54 -15.59
CA ALA A 343 40.38 33.46 -16.51
C ALA A 343 41.65 33.06 -17.30
N PRO A 344 42.00 31.77 -17.36
CA PRO A 344 43.01 31.31 -18.30
C PRO A 344 42.39 31.19 -19.70
N THR A 345 42.87 32.02 -20.61
CA THR A 345 42.68 31.93 -22.05
C THR A 345 43.24 30.61 -22.56
N LEU A 346 42.40 29.77 -23.17
CA LEU A 346 42.88 28.64 -23.98
C LEU A 346 42.34 28.76 -25.42
N PRO A 347 43.20 28.52 -26.42
CA PRO A 347 42.93 28.80 -27.82
C PRO A 347 42.07 27.72 -28.48
N LEU A 348 41.21 28.15 -29.41
CA LEU A 348 40.59 27.27 -30.40
C LEU A 348 41.67 26.63 -31.30
N PRO A 349 41.59 25.33 -31.59
CA PRO A 349 42.05 24.78 -32.86
C PRO A 349 40.87 24.71 -33.84
N VAL A 350 40.89 25.50 -34.91
CA VAL A 350 41.41 25.12 -36.24
C VAL A 350 40.56 24.02 -36.89
N ALA A 351 39.79 24.47 -37.88
CA ALA A 351 39.07 23.68 -38.86
C ALA A 351 40.01 22.78 -39.67
N MET A 352 39.54 21.57 -39.99
CA MET A 352 40.09 20.67 -41.02
C MET A 352 38.99 19.68 -41.47
N PRO A 353 39.11 19.03 -42.64
CA PRO A 353 38.21 19.27 -43.75
C PRO A 353 37.32 18.07 -44.14
N LEU A 354 36.33 18.36 -45.00
CA LEU A 354 35.64 17.39 -45.84
C LEU A 354 36.66 16.52 -46.60
N ILE A 355 36.54 15.20 -46.47
CA ILE A 355 37.05 14.24 -47.45
C ILE A 355 35.86 13.51 -48.05
N ALA A 356 35.76 13.62 -49.36
CA ALA A 356 34.82 12.93 -50.22
C ALA A 356 35.41 11.61 -50.75
N ALA A 357 34.48 10.75 -51.20
CA ALA A 357 34.63 9.71 -52.26
C ALA A 357 35.17 8.31 -51.84
N PRO A 358 34.96 7.23 -52.64
CA PRO A 358 33.79 6.89 -53.48
C PRO A 358 33.43 5.36 -53.59
N LEU A 359 32.28 5.09 -54.24
CA LEU A 359 31.95 4.03 -55.23
C LEU A 359 31.83 2.51 -54.88
N HIS A 360 30.71 1.97 -55.40
CA HIS A 360 30.37 0.59 -55.82
C HIS A 360 30.33 -0.52 -54.76
N VAL A 361 29.25 -1.31 -54.65
CA VAL A 361 28.91 -2.47 -55.50
C VAL A 361 27.38 -2.73 -55.36
N ALA A 362 26.58 -2.52 -56.41
CA ALA A 362 25.92 -3.53 -57.25
C ALA A 362 25.32 -4.76 -56.51
N GLY A 363 23.99 -4.84 -56.43
CA GLY A 363 23.25 -6.02 -55.94
C GLY A 363 21.77 -5.96 -56.27
N HIS A 364 21.37 -6.77 -57.26
CA HIS A 364 20.09 -6.89 -57.93
C HIS A 364 18.80 -6.87 -57.08
N LEU A 365 17.80 -6.11 -57.54
CA LEU A 365 16.37 -6.25 -57.25
C LEU A 365 15.74 -7.19 -58.29
N PRO A 366 14.92 -8.19 -57.91
CA PRO A 366 13.96 -8.81 -58.80
C PRO A 366 12.66 -8.01 -58.81
N SER A 367 12.22 -7.73 -60.03
CA SER A 367 10.99 -7.09 -60.48
C SER A 367 9.70 -7.72 -59.93
N LEU A 368 8.79 -6.86 -59.44
CA LEU A 368 7.36 -7.10 -59.27
C LEU A 368 6.66 -7.25 -60.64
N PRO A 369 5.75 -8.23 -60.82
CA PRO A 369 4.78 -8.18 -61.89
C PRO A 369 3.50 -7.44 -61.47
N ALA A 370 2.91 -6.82 -62.49
CA ALA A 370 1.85 -5.83 -62.44
C ALA A 370 0.49 -6.33 -61.89
N SER A 371 -0.21 -5.35 -61.32
CA SER A 371 -1.61 -5.37 -60.91
C SER A 371 -2.57 -5.51 -62.11
N PRO A 372 -3.69 -6.21 -61.95
CA PRO A 372 -4.92 -5.90 -62.68
C PRO A 372 -5.97 -5.22 -61.79
N ALA A 373 -6.72 -4.34 -62.44
CA ALA A 373 -7.66 -3.36 -61.93
C ALA A 373 -9.01 -3.97 -61.42
N PRO A 374 -9.92 -3.17 -60.84
CA PRO A 374 -10.95 -3.63 -59.92
C PRO A 374 -12.23 -4.11 -60.61
N THR A 375 -12.88 -5.13 -60.04
CA THR A 375 -14.23 -5.57 -60.42
C THR A 375 -15.25 -5.02 -59.43
N GLN A 376 -16.26 -4.33 -59.95
CA GLN A 376 -17.40 -3.74 -59.22
C GLN A 376 -18.27 -4.81 -58.53
N PRO A 377 -19.00 -4.45 -57.46
CA PRO A 377 -20.03 -5.30 -56.87
C PRO A 377 -21.37 -5.19 -57.64
N PRO A 378 -22.22 -6.23 -57.61
CA PRO A 378 -23.55 -6.17 -58.21
C PRO A 378 -24.54 -5.41 -57.32
N SER A 379 -25.28 -4.49 -57.92
CA SER A 379 -26.51 -3.93 -57.39
C SER A 379 -27.64 -4.97 -57.40
N LEU A 380 -28.39 -5.05 -56.31
CA LEU A 380 -29.79 -5.49 -56.33
C LEU A 380 -30.65 -4.35 -55.82
N GLN A 381 -31.59 -3.96 -56.68
CA GLN A 381 -32.61 -2.94 -56.47
C GLN A 381 -33.88 -3.58 -55.88
N ASN A 382 -34.69 -2.72 -55.25
CA ASN A 382 -36.15 -2.79 -55.06
C ASN A 382 -36.63 -3.87 -54.06
N THR A 383 -37.65 -3.68 -53.22
CA THR A 383 -38.81 -2.77 -53.15
C THR A 383 -39.39 -3.06 -51.75
N THR A 384 -39.92 -2.16 -50.92
CA THR A 384 -41.34 -1.74 -50.91
C THR A 384 -41.56 -1.00 -49.57
N ASP A 385 -41.86 0.30 -49.63
CA ASP A 385 -42.78 0.98 -48.68
C ASP A 385 -44.21 0.77 -49.24
N PRO A 386 -45.35 0.90 -48.50
CA PRO A 386 -45.56 1.94 -47.48
C PRO A 386 -46.49 1.56 -46.28
N SER A 387 -46.54 2.44 -45.27
CA SER A 387 -47.76 3.01 -44.61
C SER A 387 -47.46 3.34 -43.14
N SER A 388 -47.25 4.61 -42.77
CA SER A 388 -48.27 5.57 -42.31
C SER A 388 -49.16 5.10 -41.14
N VAL A 389 -48.90 5.61 -39.93
CA VAL A 389 -49.93 6.24 -39.08
C VAL A 389 -49.30 7.36 -38.23
N ASN A 390 -49.81 8.57 -38.43
CA ASN A 390 -49.60 9.76 -37.60
C ASN A 390 -50.12 9.56 -36.17
N ASN A 391 -49.53 10.25 -35.19
CA ASN A 391 -50.33 10.98 -34.21
C ASN A 391 -49.55 12.15 -33.59
N LEU A 392 -50.09 13.34 -33.85
CA LEU A 392 -49.74 14.65 -33.29
C LEU A 392 -50.43 14.88 -31.94
N TYR A 393 -49.98 15.96 -31.28
CA TYR A 393 -50.67 16.86 -30.31
C TYR A 393 -50.32 16.73 -28.79
N PRO A 394 -50.34 17.83 -28.01
CA PRO A 394 -49.20 18.77 -27.90
C PRO A 394 -48.79 19.13 -26.45
N GLN A 395 -47.62 19.78 -26.37
CA GLN A 395 -47.19 20.88 -25.49
C GLN A 395 -48.07 21.33 -24.30
N ALA A 396 -47.46 21.38 -23.11
CA ALA A 396 -47.77 22.38 -22.09
C ALA A 396 -46.45 22.92 -21.51
N ASP A 397 -46.20 24.21 -21.76
CA ASP A 397 -45.16 25.02 -21.17
C ASP A 397 -45.46 25.27 -19.68
N VAL A 398 -44.49 24.95 -18.81
CA VAL A 398 -44.42 25.54 -17.46
C VAL A 398 -43.02 26.10 -17.27
N VAL A 399 -42.93 27.41 -17.48
CA VAL A 399 -41.81 28.26 -17.11
C VAL A 399 -41.72 28.30 -15.58
N SER A 400 -40.76 27.58 -15.01
CA SER A 400 -40.30 27.78 -13.63
C SER A 400 -38.88 28.33 -13.67
N LYS A 401 -38.82 29.66 -13.62
CA LYS A 401 -37.60 30.47 -13.55
C LYS A 401 -37.22 30.59 -12.07
N THR A 402 -36.41 29.66 -11.57
CA THR A 402 -35.80 29.78 -10.24
C THR A 402 -34.29 29.73 -10.40
N GLY A 403 -33.71 30.92 -10.55
CA GLY A 403 -32.27 31.13 -10.62
C GLY A 403 -31.63 30.79 -9.29
N ASN A 404 -30.86 29.70 -9.30
CA ASN A 404 -29.65 29.54 -8.51
C ASN A 404 -28.64 28.89 -9.46
N GLU A 405 -27.95 29.71 -10.24
CA GLU A 405 -26.72 29.35 -10.96
C GLU A 405 -25.65 29.02 -9.91
N SER A 406 -25.77 27.82 -9.35
CA SER A 406 -24.68 27.12 -8.70
C SER A 406 -23.63 26.94 -9.79
N ALA A 407 -22.50 27.64 -9.66
CA ALA A 407 -21.37 27.59 -10.59
C ALA A 407 -21.12 26.13 -11.01
N ALA A 408 -21.64 25.77 -12.18
CA ALA A 408 -21.58 24.42 -12.70
C ALA A 408 -20.10 24.18 -12.98
N SER A 409 -19.45 23.45 -12.08
CA SER A 409 -18.05 23.08 -12.25
C SER A 409 -17.97 22.32 -13.55
N GLU A 410 -17.48 22.98 -14.61
CA GLU A 410 -17.27 22.36 -15.90
C GLU A 410 -16.39 21.13 -15.71
N GLU A 411 -17.01 19.97 -15.80
CA GLU A 411 -16.30 18.72 -15.59
C GLU A 411 -15.32 18.54 -16.75
N ARG A 412 -14.03 18.52 -16.41
CA ARG A 412 -12.94 18.40 -17.38
C ARG A 412 -13.13 17.16 -18.26
N SER A 413 -13.14 17.37 -19.57
CA SER A 413 -13.08 16.29 -20.56
C SER A 413 -11.66 15.78 -20.74
N PHE A 414 -11.52 14.48 -20.94
CA PHE A 414 -10.28 13.77 -21.20
C PHE A 414 -10.35 13.09 -22.56
N VAL A 415 -9.21 12.93 -23.23
CA VAL A 415 -9.10 12.20 -24.50
C VAL A 415 -8.33 10.91 -24.23
N LEU A 416 -8.92 9.77 -24.58
CA LEU A 416 -8.25 8.47 -24.61
C LEU A 416 -7.93 8.10 -26.06
N ARG A 417 -6.76 7.52 -26.30
CA ARG A 417 -6.40 6.89 -27.58
C ARG A 417 -6.37 5.38 -27.36
N ILE A 418 -7.19 4.65 -28.12
CA ILE A 418 -7.25 3.18 -28.11
C ILE A 418 -6.66 2.62 -29.40
N ALA A 419 -6.77 1.31 -29.64
CA ALA A 419 -6.21 0.67 -30.82
C ALA A 419 -6.64 1.34 -32.12
N HIS A 420 -5.83 1.14 -33.17
CA HIS A 420 -6.07 1.68 -34.51
C HIS A 420 -6.10 3.22 -34.54
N GLY A 421 -5.54 3.88 -33.52
CA GLY A 421 -5.49 5.33 -33.42
C GLY A 421 -6.85 5.99 -33.14
N GLN A 422 -7.88 5.21 -32.78
CA GLN A 422 -9.18 5.78 -32.44
C GLN A 422 -9.06 6.61 -31.16
N THR A 423 -9.55 7.85 -31.21
CA THR A 423 -9.55 8.74 -30.06
C THR A 423 -10.95 9.11 -29.66
N PHE A 424 -11.28 9.10 -28.38
CA PHE A 424 -12.57 9.58 -27.91
C PHE A 424 -12.45 10.42 -26.65
N SER A 425 -13.40 11.35 -26.48
CA SER A 425 -13.46 12.23 -25.33
C SER A 425 -14.45 11.72 -24.28
N PHE A 426 -14.03 11.64 -23.03
CA PHE A 426 -14.86 11.21 -21.90
C PHE A 426 -14.70 12.11 -20.68
N LYS A 427 -15.71 12.14 -19.82
CA LYS A 427 -15.67 12.76 -18.50
C LYS A 427 -15.46 11.70 -17.43
N LEU A 428 -14.97 12.09 -16.25
CA LEU A 428 -14.72 11.12 -15.18
C LEU A 428 -16.02 10.51 -14.65
N SER A 429 -17.12 11.27 -14.71
CA SER A 429 -18.49 10.83 -14.45
C SER A 429 -18.98 9.74 -15.41
N ASP A 430 -18.43 9.67 -16.64
CA ASP A 430 -18.74 8.60 -17.60
C ASP A 430 -18.06 7.27 -17.23
N VAL A 431 -17.06 7.29 -16.34
CA VAL A 431 -16.28 6.10 -15.95
C VAL A 431 -16.92 5.41 -14.75
N ARG A 432 -17.59 4.29 -15.03
CA ARG A 432 -18.11 3.39 -13.97
C ARG A 432 -16.96 2.77 -13.20
N VAL A 433 -17.18 2.55 -11.90
CA VAL A 433 -16.25 1.76 -11.08
C VAL A 433 -16.49 0.30 -11.44
N PRO A 434 -15.48 -0.43 -11.94
CA PRO A 434 -15.65 -1.85 -12.19
C PRO A 434 -15.97 -2.56 -10.88
N ASP A 435 -16.88 -3.52 -10.94
CA ASP A 435 -17.14 -4.44 -9.83
C ASP A 435 -15.88 -5.25 -9.51
N GLN A 436 -15.89 -6.02 -8.42
CA GLN A 436 -14.74 -6.84 -8.00
C GLN A 436 -14.38 -7.87 -9.08
N LEU A 437 -13.52 -7.44 -10.01
CA LEU A 437 -13.09 -8.23 -11.15
C LEU A 437 -11.99 -9.19 -10.72
N THR A 438 -12.12 -10.45 -11.12
CA THR A 438 -11.10 -11.49 -10.88
C THR A 438 -10.98 -12.39 -12.11
N PHE A 439 -9.73 -12.67 -12.49
CA PHE A 439 -9.38 -13.56 -13.59
C PHE A 439 -8.72 -14.85 -13.11
N ALA A 440 -8.64 -15.04 -11.79
CA ALA A 440 -8.05 -16.25 -11.20
C ALA A 440 -8.61 -17.57 -11.77
N PRO A 441 -9.92 -17.72 -12.05
CA PRO A 441 -10.44 -18.96 -12.60
C PRO A 441 -10.33 -19.06 -14.14
N ASP A 442 -10.10 -17.95 -14.85
CA ASP A 442 -10.17 -17.90 -16.32
C ASP A 442 -9.13 -16.94 -16.90
N ILE A 443 -7.90 -17.44 -17.02
CA ILE A 443 -6.77 -16.74 -17.65
C ILE A 443 -7.01 -16.51 -19.16
N PRO A 444 -7.59 -17.46 -19.93
CA PRO A 444 -7.99 -17.18 -21.32
C PRO A 444 -8.89 -15.96 -21.44
N ARG A 445 -9.85 -15.77 -20.52
CA ARG A 445 -10.68 -14.56 -20.49
C ARG A 445 -9.87 -13.29 -20.26
N LEU A 446 -8.84 -13.33 -19.40
CA LEU A 446 -7.94 -12.19 -19.22
C LEU A 446 -7.29 -11.80 -20.54
N ASP A 447 -6.82 -12.76 -21.35
CA ASP A 447 -6.23 -12.48 -22.67
C ASP A 447 -7.21 -11.80 -23.62
N ARG A 448 -8.47 -12.26 -23.64
CA ARG A 448 -9.55 -11.71 -24.48
C ARG A 448 -9.92 -10.27 -24.18
N VAL A 449 -9.68 -9.80 -22.95
CA VAL A 449 -10.06 -8.44 -22.51
C VAL A 449 -8.85 -7.54 -22.21
N TRP A 450 -7.63 -8.06 -22.39
CA TRP A 450 -6.42 -7.34 -22.06
C TRP A 450 -6.10 -6.23 -23.06
N ASP A 451 -6.20 -6.52 -24.36
CA ASP A 451 -5.71 -5.69 -25.47
C ASP A 451 -6.62 -5.86 -26.68
N ASP A 452 -7.10 -4.75 -27.21
CA ASP A 452 -8.01 -4.67 -28.36
C ASP A 452 -7.30 -4.81 -29.71
N GLU A 453 -5.98 -4.80 -29.74
CA GLU A 453 -5.15 -5.16 -30.90
C GLU A 453 -4.94 -6.69 -31.02
N GLY A 454 -5.32 -7.46 -29.99
CA GLY A 454 -5.12 -8.90 -29.94
C GLY A 454 -6.11 -9.68 -30.82
N PRO A 455 -5.70 -10.80 -31.45
CA PRO A 455 -6.60 -11.62 -32.27
C PRO A 455 -7.74 -12.25 -31.46
N ASN A 456 -7.57 -12.38 -30.14
CA ASN A 456 -8.56 -12.96 -29.22
C ASN A 456 -9.45 -11.89 -28.57
N TRP A 457 -9.36 -10.63 -28.99
CA TRP A 457 -10.11 -9.54 -28.37
C TRP A 457 -11.63 -9.79 -28.42
N ASP A 458 -12.28 -9.74 -27.26
CA ASP A 458 -13.73 -9.86 -27.11
C ASP A 458 -14.32 -8.53 -26.60
N PRO A 459 -14.80 -7.66 -27.52
CA PRO A 459 -15.38 -6.38 -27.13
C PRO A 459 -16.68 -6.52 -26.34
N ILE A 460 -17.40 -7.65 -26.48
CA ILE A 460 -18.68 -7.87 -25.80
C ILE A 460 -18.41 -8.19 -24.33
N ASP A 461 -17.52 -9.14 -24.04
CA ASP A 461 -17.16 -9.47 -22.66
C ASP A 461 -16.56 -8.24 -21.94
N CYS A 462 -15.70 -7.49 -22.63
CA CYS A 462 -15.13 -6.27 -22.05
C CYS A 462 -16.19 -5.18 -21.79
N GLY A 463 -17.07 -4.90 -22.75
CA GLY A 463 -18.05 -3.82 -22.67
C GLY A 463 -19.16 -4.08 -21.65
N THR A 464 -19.60 -5.33 -21.54
CA THR A 464 -20.69 -5.75 -20.63
C THR A 464 -20.20 -5.99 -19.21
N ASN A 465 -19.05 -6.64 -19.04
CA ASN A 465 -18.64 -7.16 -17.73
C ASN A 465 -17.49 -6.38 -17.06
N ILE A 466 -16.76 -5.53 -17.79
CA ILE A 466 -15.52 -4.93 -17.30
C ILE A 466 -15.61 -3.41 -17.28
N LEU A 467 -15.54 -2.76 -18.44
CA LEU A 467 -15.57 -1.31 -18.53
C LEU A 467 -16.00 -0.88 -19.93
N SER A 468 -17.09 -0.12 -19.98
CA SER A 468 -17.50 0.63 -21.16
C SER A 468 -17.64 2.11 -20.82
N ILE A 469 -17.14 2.96 -21.72
CA ILE A 469 -17.29 4.41 -21.63
C ILE A 469 -18.09 4.86 -22.84
N LYS A 470 -19.31 5.39 -22.61
CA LYS A 470 -20.25 5.77 -23.68
C LYS A 470 -20.55 4.63 -24.68
N GLY A 471 -20.65 3.40 -24.16
CA GLY A 471 -20.88 2.19 -24.96
C GLY A 471 -19.64 1.66 -25.70
N ILE A 472 -18.49 2.31 -25.59
CA ILE A 472 -17.23 1.84 -26.18
C ILE A 472 -16.51 0.95 -25.15
N PRO A 473 -16.22 -0.32 -25.46
CA PRO A 473 -15.49 -1.22 -24.57
C PRO A 473 -14.02 -0.79 -24.45
N ILE A 474 -13.49 -0.75 -23.22
CA ILE A 474 -12.14 -0.26 -22.94
C ILE A 474 -11.27 -1.40 -22.40
N ALA A 475 -10.33 -1.87 -23.22
CA ALA A 475 -9.38 -2.92 -22.86
C ALA A 475 -8.60 -2.58 -21.58
N LEU A 476 -8.23 -3.61 -20.81
CA LEU A 476 -7.51 -3.45 -19.54
C LEU A 476 -6.18 -2.70 -19.71
N ARG A 477 -5.50 -2.83 -20.84
CA ARG A 477 -4.23 -2.14 -21.15
C ARG A 477 -4.32 -0.62 -20.99
N TYR A 478 -5.48 -0.01 -21.26
CA TYR A 478 -5.68 1.44 -21.21
C TYR A 478 -6.15 1.97 -19.84
N TRP A 479 -6.37 1.07 -18.86
CA TRP A 479 -6.82 1.48 -17.53
C TRP A 479 -5.90 2.47 -16.82
N PRO A 480 -4.56 2.39 -16.94
CA PRO A 480 -3.70 3.45 -16.44
C PRO A 480 -4.05 4.81 -17.04
N ASP A 481 -4.34 4.93 -18.32
CA ASP A 481 -4.64 6.24 -18.93
C ASP A 481 -6.01 6.79 -18.50
N VAL A 482 -6.97 5.90 -18.27
CA VAL A 482 -8.30 6.23 -17.75
C VAL A 482 -8.23 6.67 -16.28
N PHE A 483 -7.51 5.92 -15.44
CA PHE A 483 -7.56 6.06 -13.98
C PHE A 483 -6.34 6.73 -13.33
N SER A 484 -5.17 6.82 -13.97
CA SER A 484 -3.90 7.29 -13.35
C SER A 484 -3.83 8.76 -12.93
N ARG A 485 -4.95 9.49 -13.01
CA ARG A 485 -5.01 10.89 -12.63
C ARG A 485 -4.70 11.05 -11.13
N LYS A 486 -3.88 12.07 -10.81
CA LYS A 486 -3.13 12.26 -9.55
C LYS A 486 -3.93 12.23 -8.23
N LYS A 487 -5.25 12.06 -8.26
CA LYS A 487 -6.11 12.05 -7.07
C LYS A 487 -7.20 10.98 -7.10
N ASP A 488 -7.21 10.07 -8.08
CA ASP A 488 -8.22 9.02 -8.08
C ASP A 488 -7.84 7.92 -7.07
N LYS A 489 -8.55 7.90 -5.94
CA LYS A 489 -8.40 6.86 -4.92
C LYS A 489 -8.75 5.47 -5.47
N ARG A 490 -9.63 5.40 -6.49
CA ARG A 490 -10.01 4.15 -7.15
C ARG A 490 -8.82 3.51 -7.85
N TRP A 491 -8.00 4.33 -8.53
CA TRP A 491 -6.79 3.83 -9.17
C TRP A 491 -5.81 3.22 -8.18
N GLN A 492 -5.61 3.84 -7.01
CA GLN A 492 -4.67 3.31 -6.03
C GLN A 492 -5.07 1.91 -5.54
N ALA A 493 -6.36 1.67 -5.34
CA ALA A 493 -6.86 0.35 -4.98
C ALA A 493 -6.69 -0.66 -6.13
N LEU A 494 -6.96 -0.22 -7.37
CA LEU A 494 -6.98 -1.08 -8.54
C LEU A 494 -5.59 -1.38 -9.12
N LYS A 495 -4.64 -0.45 -8.95
CA LYS A 495 -3.31 -0.49 -9.57
C LYS A 495 -2.54 -1.75 -9.20
N SER A 496 -2.65 -2.24 -7.97
CA SER A 496 -1.96 -3.46 -7.54
C SER A 496 -2.45 -4.68 -8.33
N THR A 497 -3.77 -4.87 -8.37
CA THR A 497 -4.42 -5.99 -9.07
C THR A 497 -4.21 -5.89 -10.58
N TRP A 498 -4.38 -4.69 -11.14
CA TRP A 498 -4.08 -4.43 -12.55
C TRP A 498 -2.65 -4.76 -12.92
N THR A 499 -1.68 -4.41 -12.05
CA THR A 499 -0.28 -4.75 -12.27
C THR A 499 -0.10 -6.25 -12.33
N GLU A 500 -0.73 -7.03 -11.43
CA GLU A 500 -0.66 -8.49 -11.47
C GLU A 500 -1.24 -9.06 -12.77
N TRP A 501 -2.41 -8.59 -13.19
CA TRP A 501 -3.03 -8.99 -14.47
C TRP A 501 -2.13 -8.69 -15.66
N LYS A 502 -1.49 -7.52 -15.70
CA LYS A 502 -0.54 -7.15 -16.75
C LYS A 502 0.50 -8.24 -17.00
N TRP A 503 1.18 -8.66 -15.95
CA TRP A 503 2.29 -9.61 -16.10
C TRP A 503 1.82 -11.01 -16.42
N VAL A 504 0.64 -11.41 -15.92
CA VAL A 504 0.04 -12.69 -16.29
C VAL A 504 -0.36 -12.68 -17.76
N ALA A 505 -1.01 -11.62 -18.24
CA ALA A 505 -1.42 -11.49 -19.64
C ALA A 505 -0.20 -11.48 -20.59
N GLU A 506 0.84 -10.71 -20.27
CA GLU A 506 2.09 -10.71 -21.05
C GLU A 506 2.75 -12.09 -21.07
N ARG A 507 2.90 -12.76 -19.92
CA ARG A 507 3.48 -14.11 -19.89
C ARG A 507 2.63 -15.12 -20.65
N TYR A 508 1.31 -15.04 -20.52
CA TYR A 508 0.37 -15.92 -21.21
C TYR A 508 0.50 -15.79 -22.73
N ARG A 509 0.58 -14.57 -23.26
CA ARG A 509 0.80 -14.32 -24.69
C ARG A 509 2.16 -14.76 -25.19
N LEU A 510 3.20 -14.52 -24.40
CA LEU A 510 4.58 -14.89 -24.76
C LEU A 510 4.77 -16.41 -24.82
N SER A 511 4.22 -17.15 -23.86
CA SER A 511 4.35 -18.61 -23.81
C SER A 511 3.32 -19.32 -24.71
N GLY A 512 2.15 -18.69 -24.92
CA GLY A 512 1.00 -19.33 -25.54
C GLY A 512 0.20 -20.19 -24.54
N PRO A 513 -1.08 -20.52 -24.84
CA PRO A 513 -1.99 -21.18 -23.90
C PRO A 513 -1.48 -22.51 -23.36
N ASP A 514 -0.99 -23.39 -24.24
CA ASP A 514 -0.58 -24.76 -23.87
C ASP A 514 0.71 -24.75 -23.05
N ALA A 515 1.70 -23.94 -23.43
CA ALA A 515 2.95 -23.85 -22.69
C ALA A 515 2.75 -23.15 -21.35
N PHE A 516 1.92 -22.11 -21.30
CA PHE A 516 1.54 -21.47 -20.04
C PHE A 516 0.83 -22.45 -19.11
N LYS A 517 -0.16 -23.19 -19.63
CA LYS A 517 -0.85 -24.21 -18.85
C LYS A 517 0.12 -25.27 -18.35
N LYS A 518 1.01 -25.78 -19.19
CA LYS A 518 2.06 -26.75 -18.80
C LYS A 518 3.00 -26.21 -17.72
N GLU A 519 3.36 -24.93 -17.79
CA GLU A 519 4.24 -24.26 -16.82
C GLU A 519 3.55 -24.07 -15.46
N PHE A 520 2.25 -23.80 -15.45
CA PHE A 520 1.51 -23.38 -14.26
C PHE A 520 0.33 -24.30 -13.85
N ASP A 521 0.26 -25.53 -14.38
CA ASP A 521 -0.90 -26.43 -14.24
C ASP A 521 -1.32 -26.69 -12.79
N SER A 522 -0.34 -26.74 -11.88
CA SER A 522 -0.55 -26.99 -10.45
C SER A 522 -0.50 -25.72 -9.57
N CYS A 523 -0.35 -24.54 -10.17
CA CYS A 523 -0.14 -23.30 -9.43
C CYS A 523 -1.46 -22.57 -9.19
N THR A 524 -1.68 -22.13 -7.96
CA THR A 524 -2.73 -21.17 -7.65
C THR A 524 -2.40 -19.81 -8.27
N TRP A 525 -3.42 -18.98 -8.52
CA TRP A 525 -3.25 -17.61 -9.03
C TRP A 525 -2.17 -16.81 -8.26
N GLN A 526 -2.17 -16.90 -6.93
CA GLN A 526 -1.17 -16.23 -6.09
C GLN A 526 0.24 -16.78 -6.31
N GLN A 527 0.39 -18.09 -6.52
CA GLN A 527 1.68 -18.70 -6.83
C GLN A 527 2.20 -18.23 -8.19
N ILE A 528 1.32 -18.18 -9.21
CA ILE A 528 1.67 -17.63 -10.54
C ILE A 528 2.16 -16.19 -10.39
N CYS A 529 1.39 -15.32 -9.72
CA CYS A 529 1.76 -13.91 -9.52
C CYS A 529 3.09 -13.75 -8.78
N ASN A 530 3.34 -14.55 -7.74
CA ASN A 530 4.59 -14.52 -6.99
C ASN A 530 5.79 -15.00 -7.83
N GLN A 531 5.61 -16.06 -8.61
CA GLN A 531 6.66 -16.56 -9.50
C GLN A 531 7.03 -15.52 -10.55
N LEU A 532 6.05 -14.91 -11.23
CA LEU A 532 6.29 -13.84 -12.21
C LEU A 532 6.90 -12.58 -11.58
N ARG A 533 6.58 -12.28 -10.33
CA ARG A 533 7.22 -11.20 -9.57
C ARG A 533 8.70 -11.50 -9.34
N HIS A 534 9.05 -12.72 -8.93
CA HIS A 534 10.44 -13.13 -8.73
C HIS A 534 11.25 -13.16 -10.03
N GLU A 535 10.66 -13.63 -11.13
CA GLU A 535 11.33 -13.62 -12.44
C GLU A 535 11.66 -12.21 -12.91
N ARG A 536 10.75 -11.25 -12.69
CA ARG A 536 10.98 -9.85 -13.01
C ARG A 536 12.02 -9.20 -12.12
N GLU A 537 11.95 -9.45 -10.82
CA GLU A 537 12.97 -8.97 -9.88
C GLU A 537 14.35 -9.49 -10.28
N ARG A 538 14.45 -10.77 -10.65
CA ARG A 538 15.68 -11.37 -11.18
C ARG A 538 16.14 -10.67 -12.47
N ARG A 539 15.26 -10.52 -13.47
CA ARG A 539 15.60 -9.84 -14.74
C ARG A 539 16.04 -8.40 -14.52
N ASN A 540 15.36 -7.66 -13.66
CA ASN A 540 15.70 -6.27 -13.38
C ASN A 540 17.03 -6.16 -12.65
N ASN A 541 17.32 -7.08 -11.72
CA ASN A 541 18.65 -7.17 -11.11
C ASN A 541 19.74 -7.47 -12.15
N GLU A 542 19.51 -8.41 -13.07
CA GLU A 542 20.44 -8.71 -14.17
C GLU A 542 20.69 -7.47 -15.05
N LEU A 543 19.65 -6.68 -15.35
CA LEU A 543 19.79 -5.42 -16.10
C LEU A 543 20.55 -4.35 -15.32
N VAL A 544 20.33 -4.23 -14.00
CA VAL A 544 21.07 -3.29 -13.16
C VAL A 544 22.54 -3.67 -13.08
N GLU A 545 22.86 -4.95 -12.90
CA GLU A 545 24.25 -5.42 -12.88
C GLU A 545 24.92 -5.22 -14.25
N ARG A 546 24.20 -5.45 -15.36
CA ARG A 546 24.69 -5.14 -16.70
C ARG A 546 24.95 -3.64 -16.88
N ALA A 547 24.04 -2.78 -16.41
CA ALA A 547 24.21 -1.34 -16.45
C ALA A 547 25.42 -0.89 -15.63
N LYS A 548 25.63 -1.45 -14.43
CA LYS A 548 26.83 -1.15 -13.62
C LYS A 548 28.11 -1.59 -14.31
N ALA A 549 28.12 -2.80 -14.88
CA ALA A 549 29.28 -3.33 -15.59
C ALA A 549 29.64 -2.49 -16.84
N GLU A 550 28.62 -1.98 -17.55
CA GLU A 550 28.82 -1.23 -18.78
C GLU A 550 29.22 0.24 -18.54
N TYR A 551 28.58 0.92 -17.60
CA TYR A 551 28.83 2.35 -17.36
C TYR A 551 29.92 2.62 -16.33
N GLY A 552 30.32 1.62 -15.52
CA GLY A 552 31.39 1.74 -14.54
C GLY A 552 31.26 2.99 -13.65
N ASP A 553 32.27 3.85 -13.68
CA ASP A 553 32.32 5.09 -12.90
C ASP A 553 31.25 6.12 -13.31
N GLN A 554 30.77 6.06 -14.56
CA GLN A 554 29.71 6.94 -15.07
C GLN A 554 28.31 6.49 -14.63
N PHE A 555 28.16 5.33 -13.98
CA PHE A 555 26.85 4.82 -13.57
C PHE A 555 26.08 5.83 -12.69
N ALA A 556 26.77 6.47 -11.74
CA ALA A 556 26.14 7.44 -10.85
C ALA A 556 25.63 8.68 -11.59
N GLU A 557 26.30 9.10 -12.66
CA GLU A 557 25.91 10.25 -13.47
C GLU A 557 24.72 9.92 -14.36
N VAL A 558 24.82 8.82 -15.13
CA VAL A 558 23.82 8.38 -16.11
C VAL A 558 22.51 7.95 -15.45
N PHE A 559 22.59 7.31 -14.29
CA PHE A 559 21.45 6.83 -13.51
C PHE A 559 21.17 7.74 -12.31
N SER A 560 21.14 9.05 -12.54
CA SER A 560 20.69 10.04 -11.56
C SER A 560 19.37 10.70 -11.97
N ASN A 561 18.54 11.03 -10.98
CA ASN A 561 17.36 11.86 -11.15
C ASN A 561 17.45 13.06 -10.20
N ARG A 562 17.47 14.29 -10.75
CA ARG A 562 17.67 15.54 -9.99
C ARG A 562 18.93 15.51 -9.11
N LYS A 563 20.06 15.07 -9.69
CA LYS A 563 21.38 14.95 -9.02
C LYS A 563 21.46 13.90 -7.91
N LYS A 564 20.43 13.07 -7.72
CA LYS A 564 20.46 11.93 -6.80
C LYS A 564 20.56 10.64 -7.60
N VAL A 565 21.52 9.78 -7.25
CA VAL A 565 21.65 8.45 -7.85
C VAL A 565 20.37 7.66 -7.58
N MET A 566 19.84 7.03 -8.62
CA MET A 566 18.65 6.19 -8.53
C MET A 566 18.97 4.95 -7.70
N VAL A 567 18.10 4.62 -6.75
CA VAL A 567 18.25 3.45 -5.88
C VAL A 567 17.25 2.34 -6.24
N ASP A 568 16.12 2.71 -6.84
CA ASP A 568 15.09 1.74 -7.23
C ASP A 568 15.55 0.91 -8.44
N ILE A 569 15.68 -0.41 -8.23
CA ILE A 569 16.12 -1.39 -9.23
C ILE A 569 15.26 -1.32 -10.50
N ASN A 570 13.94 -1.18 -10.34
CA ASN A 570 13.03 -1.10 -11.49
C ASN A 570 13.27 0.17 -12.31
N ALA A 571 13.48 1.30 -11.62
CA ALA A 571 13.70 2.58 -12.27
C ALA A 571 15.06 2.60 -13.02
N ILE A 572 16.10 2.00 -12.43
CA ILE A 572 17.41 1.83 -13.09
C ILE A 572 17.29 0.92 -14.31
N ALA A 573 16.64 -0.25 -14.18
CA ALA A 573 16.45 -1.20 -15.27
C ALA A 573 15.70 -0.56 -16.46
N ASN A 574 14.61 0.17 -16.19
CA ASN A 574 13.86 0.88 -17.24
C ASN A 574 14.71 1.97 -17.92
N ARG A 575 15.47 2.75 -17.13
CA ARG A 575 16.38 3.77 -17.68
C ARG A 575 17.44 3.15 -18.58
N TYR A 576 17.96 1.98 -18.20
CA TYR A 576 18.95 1.25 -18.99
C TYR A 576 18.36 0.80 -20.33
N LEU A 577 17.15 0.22 -20.33
CA LEU A 577 16.46 -0.18 -21.57
C LEU A 577 16.19 1.01 -22.50
N MET A 578 15.77 2.16 -21.95
CA MET A 578 15.61 3.40 -22.72
C MET A 578 16.90 3.87 -23.37
N LEU A 579 18.04 3.81 -22.67
CA LEU A 579 19.34 4.18 -23.21
C LEU A 579 19.81 3.22 -24.31
N LYS A 580 19.36 1.96 -24.27
CA LYS A 580 19.60 0.96 -25.30
C LYS A 580 18.67 1.05 -26.49
N GLY A 581 17.64 1.91 -26.43
CA GLY A 581 16.61 1.98 -27.48
C GLY A 581 15.68 0.76 -27.50
N SER A 582 15.70 -0.10 -26.49
CA SER A 582 14.75 -1.20 -26.35
C SER A 582 13.51 -0.67 -25.63
N THR A 583 12.44 -0.44 -26.37
CA THR A 583 11.11 -0.23 -25.79
C THR A 583 10.39 -1.57 -25.81
N ASP A 584 10.70 -2.42 -24.83
CA ASP A 584 9.97 -3.69 -24.59
C ASP A 584 8.63 -3.45 -23.89
#